data_AF-A0A928Z8V2-F1
#
_entry.id   AF-A0A928Z8V2-F1
#
_cell.length_a   1.000
_cell.length_b   1.000
_cell.length_c   1.000
_cell.angle_alpha   90.00
_cell.angle_beta   90.00
_cell.angle_gamma   90.00
#
_symmetry.space_group_name_H-M   'P 1'
#
loop_
_entity.id
_entity.type
_entity.pdbx_description
1 polymer ?
#
loop_
_entity_poly.entity_id
_entity_poly.type
_entity_poly.pdbx_seq_one_letter_code
_entity_poly.pdbx_strand_id
1 'polypeptide(L)'
;DFEISRYPLRPWLGELGFLILRGAGFLLIVLAVGSFRPEQIPLLLGAFSLAWLLGLIVPGAPGGLGVFEASTLAILNPHFSTGMILASVALYRAVSILAESGGAGLAYLDRYVRG
;
A
#
# COMPACT_ATOMS: atom_id res chain seq x y z
N ASP A 1 12.86 30.29 -13.90
CA ASP A 1 12.13 30.33 -12.62
C ASP A 1 10.87 29.49 -12.70
N PHE A 2 10.75 28.45 -11.86
CA PHE A 2 9.50 27.68 -11.71
C PHE A 2 8.60 28.43 -10.72
N GLU A 3 7.81 29.39 -11.19
CA GLU A 3 6.76 30.00 -10.37
C GLU A 3 5.60 29.02 -10.19
N ILE A 4 5.47 28.44 -8.98
CA ILE A 4 4.31 27.64 -8.60
C ILE A 4 3.13 28.59 -8.36
N SER A 5 2.39 28.91 -9.42
CA SER A 5 1.27 29.86 -9.40
C SER A 5 0.01 29.34 -8.67
N ARG A 6 -0.06 28.03 -8.40
CA ARG A 6 -1.20 27.42 -7.70
C ARG A 6 -0.78 26.15 -6.98
N TYR A 7 -1.21 25.98 -5.73
CA TYR A 7 -1.01 24.73 -5.00
C TYR A 7 -1.68 23.57 -5.77
N PRO A 8 -0.96 22.48 -6.10
CA PRO A 8 -1.48 21.39 -6.92
C PRO A 8 -2.38 20.46 -6.08
N LEU A 9 -3.56 20.95 -5.70
CA LEU A 9 -4.52 20.20 -4.87
C LEU A 9 -5.02 18.93 -5.56
N ARG A 10 -5.10 18.91 -6.89
CA ARG A 10 -5.61 17.75 -7.65
C ARG A 10 -4.69 16.52 -7.54
N PRO A 11 -3.36 16.60 -7.80
CA PRO A 11 -2.44 15.50 -7.52
C PRO A 11 -2.49 15.02 -6.08
N TRP A 12 -2.57 15.95 -5.13
CA TRP A 12 -2.56 15.61 -3.71
C TRP A 12 -3.80 14.80 -3.29
N LEU A 13 -4.98 15.18 -3.78
CA LEU A 13 -6.22 14.39 -3.57
C LEU A 13 -6.15 13.01 -4.24
N GLY A 14 -5.51 12.91 -5.41
CA GLY A 14 -5.27 11.64 -6.08
C GLY A 14 -4.42 10.69 -5.24
N GLU A 15 -3.31 11.19 -4.68
CA GLU A 15 -2.45 10.41 -3.78
C GLU A 15 -3.17 9.99 -2.50
N LEU A 16 -3.96 10.87 -1.90
CA LEU A 16 -4.77 10.50 -0.73
C LEU A 16 -5.80 9.42 -1.07
N GLY A 17 -6.51 9.55 -2.19
CA GLY A 17 -7.46 8.54 -2.65
C GLY A 17 -6.77 7.19 -2.93
N PHE A 18 -5.60 7.23 -3.56
CA PHE A 18 -4.78 6.04 -3.81
C PHE A 18 -4.34 5.36 -2.50
N LEU A 19 -3.86 6.15 -1.53
CA LEU A 19 -3.42 5.63 -0.23
C LEU A 19 -4.59 5.02 0.55
N ILE A 20 -5.77 5.66 0.53
CA ILE A 20 -6.99 5.14 1.17
C ILE A 20 -7.41 3.81 0.52
N LEU A 21 -7.42 3.73 -0.81
CA LEU A 21 -7.79 2.52 -1.52
C LEU A 21 -6.82 1.37 -1.22
N ARG A 22 -5.52 1.65 -1.23
CA ARG A 22 -4.49 0.68 -0.83
C ARG A 22 -4.65 0.25 0.63
N GLY A 23 -4.86 1.20 1.53
CA GLY A 23 -5.11 0.93 2.95
C GLY A 23 -6.35 0.06 3.17
N ALA A 24 -7.44 0.32 2.45
CA ALA A 24 -8.64 -0.51 2.48
C ALA A 24 -8.34 -1.94 1.99
N GLY A 25 -7.60 -2.09 0.90
CA GLY A 25 -7.12 -3.40 0.43
C GLY A 25 -6.30 -4.13 1.49
N PHE A 26 -5.41 -3.43 2.20
CA PHE A 26 -4.65 -4.00 3.30
C PHE A 26 -5.56 -4.45 4.46
N LEU A 27 -6.54 -3.65 4.86
CA LEU A 27 -7.50 -4.04 5.90
C LEU A 27 -8.29 -5.30 5.52
N LEU A 28 -8.72 -5.42 4.26
CA LEU A 28 -9.42 -6.61 3.77
C LEU A 28 -8.52 -7.85 3.83
N ILE A 29 -7.24 -7.70 3.51
CA ILE A 29 -6.25 -8.78 3.62
C ILE A 29 -6.06 -9.19 5.09
N VAL A 30 -5.90 -8.22 6.00
CA VAL A 30 -5.76 -8.51 7.44
C VAL A 30 -7.00 -9.22 7.97
N LEU A 31 -8.19 -8.84 7.50
CA LEU A 31 -9.46 -9.50 7.82
C LEU A 31 -9.58 -10.92 7.21
N ALA A 32 -8.94 -11.18 6.08
CA ALA A 32 -8.92 -12.50 5.45
C ALA A 32 -7.93 -13.46 6.14
N VAL A 33 -6.82 -12.93 6.64
CA VAL A 33 -5.77 -13.70 7.34
C VAL A 33 -6.12 -13.93 8.81
N GLY A 34 -6.85 -13.01 9.43
CA GLY A 34 -7.27 -13.11 10.83
C GLY A 34 -8.38 -12.13 11.17
N SER A 35 -8.53 -11.80 12.45
CA SER A 35 -9.55 -10.86 12.91
C SER A 35 -8.91 -9.68 13.62
N PHE A 36 -9.49 -8.50 13.47
CA PHE A 36 -9.18 -7.32 14.27
C PHE A 36 -10.48 -6.65 14.73
N ARG A 37 -10.41 -5.87 15.80
CA ARG A 37 -11.53 -5.08 16.27
C ARG A 37 -11.59 -3.72 15.57
N PRO A 38 -12.77 -3.12 15.35
CA PRO A 38 -12.89 -1.84 14.65
C PRO A 38 -12.02 -0.71 15.24
N GLU A 39 -11.76 -0.72 16.55
CA GLU A 39 -10.90 0.28 17.21
C GLU A 39 -9.44 0.20 16.76
N GLN A 40 -9.02 -0.90 16.14
CA GLN A 40 -7.68 -1.12 15.61
C GLN A 40 -7.52 -0.61 14.18
N ILE A 41 -8.60 -0.17 13.51
CA ILE A 41 -8.53 0.36 12.14
C ILE A 41 -7.55 1.55 12.02
N PRO A 42 -7.57 2.57 12.91
CA PRO A 42 -6.62 3.67 12.83
C PRO A 42 -5.17 3.22 12.99
N LEU A 43 -4.93 2.22 13.87
CA LEU A 43 -3.60 1.64 14.06
C LEU A 43 -3.13 0.91 12.80
N LEU A 44 -3.97 0.07 12.20
CA LEU A 44 -3.64 -0.69 11.00
C LEU A 44 -3.38 0.22 9.79
N LEU A 45 -4.23 1.22 9.58
CA LEU A 45 -4.06 2.19 8.51
C LEU A 45 -2.83 3.09 8.76
N GLY A 46 -2.62 3.54 9.99
CA GLY A 46 -1.44 4.34 10.35
C GLY A 46 -0.13 3.56 10.16
N ALA A 47 -0.09 2.31 10.60
CA ALA A 47 1.06 1.43 10.39
C ALA A 47 1.31 1.20 8.90
N PHE A 48 0.26 0.91 8.13
CA PHE A 48 0.33 0.75 6.68
C PHE A 48 0.88 2.01 5.99
N SER A 49 0.30 3.18 6.27
CA SER A 49 0.71 4.45 5.66
C SER A 49 2.15 4.82 6.00
N LEU A 50 2.57 4.65 7.25
CA LEU A 50 3.95 4.90 7.67
C LEU A 50 4.93 3.92 7.02
N ALA A 51 4.64 2.62 7.07
CA ALA A 51 5.48 1.61 6.45
C ALA A 51 5.59 1.82 4.92
N TRP A 52 4.49 2.19 4.27
CA TRP A 52 4.47 2.50 2.84
C TRP A 52 5.32 3.71 2.51
N LEU A 53 5.18 4.80 3.28
CA LEU A 53 5.98 6.01 3.11
C LEU A 53 7.48 5.72 3.32
N LEU A 54 7.83 4.96 4.37
CA LEU A 54 9.22 4.56 4.62
C LEU A 54 9.77 3.69 3.48
N GLY A 55 8.95 2.77 2.95
CA GLY A 55 9.31 1.94 1.80
C GLY A 55 9.56 2.73 0.51
N LEU A 56 9.01 3.94 0.37
CA LEU A 56 9.27 4.84 -0.75
C LEU A 56 10.54 5.67 -0.57
N ILE A 57 10.82 6.10 0.65
CA ILE A 57 11.91 7.06 0.94
C ILE A 57 13.27 6.36 1.08
N VAL A 58 13.31 5.11 1.56
CA VAL A 58 14.57 4.41 1.84
C VAL A 58 15.25 3.99 0.53
N PRO A 59 16.43 4.57 0.18
CA PRO A 59 17.15 4.22 -1.03
C PRO A 59 17.78 2.82 -0.91
N GLY A 60 17.85 2.08 -2.02
CA GLY A 60 18.49 0.75 -2.05
C GLY A 60 17.59 -0.42 -1.66
N ALA A 61 16.35 -0.18 -1.20
CA ALA A 61 15.32 -1.20 -1.06
C ALA A 61 14.42 -1.21 -2.32
N PRO A 62 14.65 -2.07 -3.33
CA PRO A 62 13.78 -2.15 -4.50
C PRO A 62 12.33 -2.41 -4.05
N GLY A 63 11.42 -1.50 -4.38
CA GLY A 63 10.00 -1.60 -4.01
C GLY A 63 9.73 -1.64 -2.49
N GLY A 64 10.65 -1.11 -1.67
CA GLY A 64 10.54 -1.14 -0.20
C GLY A 64 10.60 -2.54 0.41
N LEU A 65 11.17 -3.53 -0.30
CA LEU A 65 11.36 -4.89 0.21
C LEU A 65 12.24 -4.88 1.47
N GLY A 66 11.74 -5.45 2.55
CA GLY A 66 12.36 -5.47 3.87
C GLY A 66 11.97 -4.27 4.73
N VAL A 67 11.93 -3.06 4.17
CA VAL A 67 11.58 -1.84 4.93
C VAL A 67 10.10 -1.82 5.31
N PHE A 68 9.22 -2.14 4.36
CA PHE A 68 7.79 -2.18 4.61
C PHE A 68 7.45 -3.27 5.64
N GLU A 69 8.02 -4.46 5.50
CA GLU A 69 7.85 -5.60 6.41
C GLU A 69 8.37 -5.27 7.82
N ALA A 70 9.60 -4.76 7.91
CA ALA A 70 10.23 -4.40 9.19
C ALA A 70 9.47 -3.27 9.89
N SER A 71 9.02 -2.26 9.16
CA SER A 71 8.26 -1.13 9.73
C SER A 71 6.88 -1.58 10.19
N THR A 72 6.18 -2.40 9.39
CA THR A 72 4.87 -2.93 9.75
C THR A 72 4.98 -3.85 10.97
N LEU A 73 6.01 -4.71 11.03
CA LEU A 73 6.30 -5.53 12.21
C LEU A 73 6.62 -4.67 13.44
N ALA A 74 7.50 -3.68 13.31
CA ALA A 74 7.87 -2.81 14.43
C ALA A 74 6.65 -2.11 15.06
N ILE A 75 5.68 -1.70 14.23
CA ILE A 75 4.48 -1.00 14.70
C ILE A 75 3.39 -1.96 15.20
N LEU A 76 3.16 -3.08 14.50
CA LEU A 76 2.00 -3.95 14.76
C LEU A 76 2.28 -5.16 15.67
N ASN A 77 3.53 -5.58 15.82
CA ASN A 77 3.90 -6.76 16.64
C ASN A 77 3.42 -6.69 18.11
N PRO A 78 3.31 -5.51 18.76
CA PRO A 78 2.69 -5.43 20.09
C PRO A 78 1.20 -5.81 20.14
N HIS A 79 0.51 -5.81 19.00
CA HIS A 79 -0.95 -5.98 18.92
C HIS A 79 -1.39 -7.22 18.11
N PHE A 80 -0.53 -7.72 17.22
CA PHE A 80 -0.83 -8.83 16.31
C PHE A 80 0.35 -9.79 16.27
N SER A 81 0.10 -11.06 15.96
CA SER A 81 1.17 -12.04 15.85
C SER A 81 2.06 -11.75 14.63
N THR A 82 3.36 -12.00 14.76
CA THR A 82 4.34 -11.88 13.67
C THR A 82 3.88 -12.62 12.40
N GLY A 83 3.32 -13.83 12.57
CA GLY A 83 2.81 -14.64 11.46
C GLY A 83 1.65 -13.96 10.73
N MET A 84 0.69 -13.39 11.46
CA MET A 84 -0.44 -12.66 10.87
C MET A 84 0.03 -11.41 10.10
N ILE A 85 0.98 -10.66 10.67
CA ILE A 85 1.54 -9.46 10.03
C ILE A 85 2.26 -9.83 8.74
N LEU A 86 3.19 -10.79 8.79
CA LEU A 86 3.97 -11.20 7.62
C LEU A 86 3.09 -11.81 6.53
N ALA A 87 2.12 -12.66 6.89
CA ALA A 87 1.18 -13.22 5.93
C ALA A 87 0.33 -12.13 5.26
N SER A 88 -0.15 -11.15 6.05
CA SER A 88 -0.94 -10.03 5.52
C SER A 88 -0.12 -9.16 4.56
N VAL A 89 1.12 -8.81 4.92
CA VAL A 89 2.02 -8.04 4.06
C VAL A 89 2.33 -8.79 2.76
N ALA A 90 2.67 -10.08 2.85
CA ALA A 90 2.99 -10.90 1.68
C ALA A 90 1.78 -11.01 0.73
N LEU A 91 0.60 -11.30 1.26
CA LEU A 91 -0.63 -11.43 0.46
C LEU A 91 -1.04 -10.10 -0.15
N TYR A 92 -0.93 -9.00 0.61
CA TYR A 92 -1.22 -7.66 0.11
C TYR A 92 -0.34 -7.31 -1.10
N ARG A 93 0.97 -7.61 -1.04
CA ARG A 93 1.88 -7.41 -2.17
C ARG A 93 1.49 -8.26 -3.38
N ALA A 94 1.18 -9.54 -3.17
CA ALA A 94 0.75 -10.41 -4.26
C ALA A 94 -0.48 -9.84 -4.98
N VAL A 95 -1.49 -9.40 -4.22
CA VAL A 95 -2.69 -8.77 -4.78
C VAL A 95 -2.36 -7.45 -5.49
N SER A 96 -1.51 -6.59 -4.93
CA SER A 96 -1.11 -5.33 -5.58
C SER A 96 -0.37 -5.58 -6.90
N ILE A 97 0.57 -6.52 -6.93
CA ILE A 97 1.33 -6.88 -8.13
C ILE A 97 0.40 -7.45 -9.20
N LEU A 98 -0.55 -8.30 -8.82
CA LEU A 98 -1.54 -8.85 -9.74
C LEU A 98 -2.46 -7.77 -10.31
N ALA A 99 -2.90 -6.83 -9.47
CA ALA A 99 -3.73 -5.71 -9.89
C ALA A 99 -2.98 -4.78 -10.88
N GLU A 100 -1.74 -4.44 -10.57
CA GLU A 100 -0.88 -3.61 -11.43
C GLU A 100 -0.58 -4.32 -12.76
N SER A 101 -0.19 -5.59 -12.70
CA SER A 101 0.12 -6.40 -13.89
C SER A 101 -1.11 -6.64 -14.76
N GLY A 102 -2.27 -6.88 -14.15
CA GLY A 102 -3.54 -7.03 -14.84
C GLY A 102 -3.98 -5.73 -15.51
N GLY A 103 -3.88 -4.60 -14.81
CA GLY A 103 -4.16 -3.28 -15.38
C GLY A 103 -3.24 -2.94 -16.56
N ALA A 104 -1.95 -3.23 -16.43
CA ALA A 104 -0.99 -3.07 -17.53
C ALA A 104 -1.30 -3.98 -18.71
N GLY A 105 -1.68 -5.24 -18.45
CA GLY A 105 -2.10 -6.20 -19.49
C GLY A 105 -3.35 -5.75 -20.25
N LEU A 106 -4.38 -5.28 -19.54
CA LEU A 106 -5.59 -4.73 -20.16
C LEU A 106 -5.29 -3.48 -21.00
N ALA A 107 -4.45 -2.57 -20.49
CA ALA A 107 -4.03 -1.39 -21.24
C ALA A 107 -3.22 -1.75 -22.49
N TYR A 108 -2.39 -2.80 -22.41
CA TYR A 108 -1.66 -3.31 -23.57
C TYR A 108 -2.60 -3.88 -24.64
N LEU A 109 -3.59 -4.68 -24.23
CA LEU A 109 -4.60 -5.25 -25.13
C LEU A 109 -5.46 -4.17 -25.80
N ASP A 110 -5.92 -3.15 -25.07
CA ASP A 110 -6.70 -2.04 -25.65
C ASP A 110 -5.90 -1.27 -26.71
N ARG A 111 -4.60 -1.04 -26.47
CA ARG A 111 -3.71 -0.42 -27.47
C ARG A 111 -3.50 -1.30 -28.69
N TYR A 112 -3.40 -2.61 -28.51
CA TYR A 112 -3.26 -3.56 -29.62
C TYR A 112 -4.53 -3.66 -30.48
N VAL A 113 -5.72 -3.57 -29.87
CA VAL A 113 -7.00 -3.64 -30.60
C VAL A 113 -7.32 -2.33 -31.35
N ARG A 114 -6.84 -1.19 -30.86
CA ARG A 114 -7.10 0.14 -31.45
C ARG A 114 -6.02 0.63 -32.43
N GLY A 115 -4.88 -0.04 -32.51
CA GLY A 115 -3.78 0.27 -33.43
C GLY A 115 -3.81 -0.62 -34.66
#